data_AF-A0A1T4WKQ8-F1
#
_entry.id   AF-A0A1T4WKQ8-F1
#
_cell.length_a   1.000
_cell.length_b   1.000
_cell.length_c   1.000
_cell.angle_alpha   90.00
_cell.angle_beta   90.00
_cell.angle_gamma   90.00
#
_symmetry.space_group_name_H-M   'P 1'
#
loop_
_entity.id
_entity.type
_entity.pdbx_description
1 polymer ?
#
loop_
_entity_poly.entity_id
_entity_poly.type
_entity_poly.pdbx_seq_one_letter_code
_entity_poly.pdbx_strand_id
1 'polypeptide(L)'
;MNTTRLLRCSVALSVTAASLSLSSCALSPLEAIGWASPQPKEGAPLQPGVRYEVRKALAAGVPFRPKEMKRYYFVMEQPRPPLLAATQKPGSYMNVRTTAYCHDEADHLAYGMKTALGTPLQFGSIRSAAADWSRYPVGTRFRIAGQPDVVYEVDDYGSALVGTGTIDLYKPNQNMMDDWGVRHVDIEVLHWGSYARSMEIMRDRIRWPHVRHMVEDIQAKVYQATLQSLKTPMTASL
;
A
#
# COMPACT_ATOMS: atom_id res chain seq x y z
N MET A 1 38.80 -42.50 -50.66
CA MET A 1 39.73 -41.62 -49.92
C MET A 1 39.79 -40.28 -50.62
N ASN A 2 39.40 -39.23 -49.89
CA ASN A 2 39.60 -37.78 -50.11
C ASN A 2 39.76 -37.22 -51.52
N THR A 3 38.71 -36.52 -51.98
CA THR A 3 38.78 -35.47 -53.00
C THR A 3 38.57 -34.09 -52.35
N THR A 4 39.69 -33.37 -52.26
CA THR A 4 39.92 -31.97 -52.65
C THR A 4 38.94 -30.87 -52.20
N ARG A 5 39.43 -30.04 -51.27
CA ARG A 5 38.98 -28.67 -50.94
C ARG A 5 39.10 -27.74 -52.16
N LEU A 6 38.13 -26.84 -52.33
CA LEU A 6 38.31 -25.55 -53.00
C LEU A 6 37.72 -24.44 -52.13
N LEU A 7 38.61 -23.60 -51.61
CA LEU A 7 38.33 -22.31 -50.99
C LEU A 7 37.81 -21.34 -52.07
N ARG A 8 36.72 -20.63 -51.79
CA ARG A 8 36.42 -19.36 -52.45
C ARG A 8 36.32 -18.25 -51.40
N CYS A 9 37.30 -17.35 -51.46
CA CYS A 9 37.23 -16.01 -50.89
C CYS A 9 36.01 -15.27 -51.45
N SER A 10 35.30 -14.54 -50.60
CA SER A 10 34.46 -13.43 -51.01
C SER A 10 34.57 -12.34 -49.96
N VAL A 11 35.21 -11.25 -50.35
CA VAL A 11 35.38 -10.00 -49.61
C VAL A 11 34.02 -9.31 -49.62
N ALA A 12 33.43 -9.07 -48.46
CA ALA A 12 32.24 -8.23 -48.32
C ALA A 12 32.67 -6.88 -47.73
N LEU A 13 32.57 -5.86 -48.58
CA LEU A 13 32.90 -4.47 -48.31
C LEU A 13 31.82 -3.86 -47.39
N SER A 14 32.26 -3.32 -46.25
CA SER A 14 31.44 -2.57 -45.31
C SER A 14 31.13 -1.16 -45.84
N VAL A 15 29.84 -0.85 -46.05
CA VAL A 15 29.37 0.54 -46.23
C VAL A 15 28.27 0.80 -45.20
N THR A 16 28.61 1.64 -44.22
CA THR A 16 27.70 2.17 -43.20
C THR A 16 26.93 3.35 -43.79
N ALA A 17 25.63 3.17 -44.04
CA ALA A 17 24.71 4.26 -44.36
C ALA A 17 23.87 4.61 -43.13
N ALA A 18 24.18 5.75 -42.50
CA ALA A 18 23.38 6.32 -41.43
C ALA A 18 22.05 6.84 -42.00
N SER A 19 20.94 6.22 -41.59
CA SER A 19 19.58 6.65 -41.94
C SER A 19 19.00 7.48 -40.79
N LEU A 20 19.07 8.81 -40.93
CA LEU A 20 18.30 9.74 -40.11
C LEU A 20 16.86 9.77 -40.65
N SER A 21 15.93 9.07 -39.98
CA SER A 21 14.50 9.17 -40.29
C SER A 21 13.91 10.42 -39.64
N LEU A 22 13.77 11.50 -40.41
CA LEU A 22 12.88 12.60 -40.06
C LEU A 22 11.44 12.13 -40.29
N SER A 23 10.74 11.77 -39.21
CA SER A 23 9.31 11.47 -39.26
C SER A 23 8.53 12.78 -39.34
N SER A 24 8.13 13.12 -40.57
CA SER A 24 7.20 14.19 -40.89
C SER A 24 5.77 13.66 -40.69
N CYS A 25 5.08 14.12 -39.65
CA CYS A 25 3.64 13.90 -39.54
C CYS A 25 2.92 14.95 -40.37
N ALA A 26 2.46 14.51 -41.54
CA ALA A 26 1.68 15.26 -42.50
C ALA A 26 0.37 15.78 -41.88
N LEU A 27 0.09 17.07 -42.11
CA LEU A 27 -1.26 17.64 -42.04
C LEU A 27 -2.01 17.25 -43.32
N SER A 28 -3.12 16.51 -43.18
CA SER A 28 -4.10 16.32 -44.25
C SER A 28 -5.06 17.52 -44.29
N PRO A 29 -5.47 18.00 -45.48
CA PRO A 29 -6.39 19.12 -45.61
C PRO A 29 -7.86 18.71 -45.47
N LEU A 30 -8.64 19.66 -44.95
CA LEU A 30 -10.09 19.87 -45.04
C LEU A 30 -10.99 18.77 -45.63
N GLU A 31 -11.97 18.35 -44.80
CA GLU A 31 -13.37 17.93 -45.06
C GLU A 31 -13.75 16.87 -44.00
N ALA A 32 -14.88 16.84 -43.30
CA ALA A 32 -16.19 17.42 -43.50
C ALA A 32 -16.88 17.67 -42.14
N ILE A 33 -17.92 18.50 -42.19
CA ILE A 33 -18.77 18.98 -41.10
C ILE A 33 -19.47 17.80 -40.39
N GLY A 34 -19.17 17.63 -39.11
CA GLY A 34 -19.93 16.81 -38.18
C GLY A 34 -19.70 17.32 -36.76
N TRP A 35 -20.72 17.96 -36.17
CA TRP A 35 -20.71 18.33 -34.75
C TRP A 35 -20.76 17.07 -33.88
N ALA A 36 -19.61 16.45 -33.66
CA ALA A 36 -19.43 15.54 -32.53
C ALA A 36 -19.11 16.39 -31.29
N SER A 37 -20.00 16.39 -30.30
CA SER A 37 -19.68 16.93 -28.98
C SER A 37 -18.42 16.21 -28.45
N PRO A 38 -17.36 16.92 -28.04
CA PRO A 38 -16.18 16.28 -27.49
C PRO A 38 -16.60 15.58 -26.19
N GLN A 39 -16.58 14.25 -26.20
CA GLN A 39 -16.64 13.49 -24.95
C GLN A 39 -15.42 13.89 -24.12
N PRO A 40 -15.57 14.21 -22.82
CA PRO A 40 -14.44 14.55 -21.98
C PRO A 40 -13.51 13.34 -21.92
N LYS A 41 -12.36 13.43 -22.57
CA LYS A 41 -11.29 12.45 -22.41
C LYS A 41 -10.78 12.60 -20.99
N GLU A 42 -11.07 11.61 -20.16
CA GLU A 42 -10.58 11.55 -18.80
C GLU A 42 -9.05 11.56 -18.84
N GLY A 43 -8.43 12.57 -18.22
CA GLY A 43 -6.98 12.73 -18.18
C GLY A 43 -6.33 11.65 -17.33
N ALA A 44 -5.04 11.39 -17.55
CA ALA A 44 -4.27 10.50 -16.68
C ALA A 44 -4.36 10.97 -15.21
N PRO A 45 -4.53 10.05 -14.25
CA PRO A 45 -4.68 10.40 -12.84
C PRO A 45 -3.43 11.12 -12.32
N LEU A 46 -3.66 12.12 -11.46
CA LEU A 46 -2.60 12.86 -10.79
C LEU A 46 -1.73 11.94 -9.94
N GLN A 47 -0.44 12.20 -9.93
CA GLN A 47 0.59 11.40 -9.27
C GLN A 47 1.07 12.15 -8.02
N PRO A 48 1.08 11.50 -6.84
CA PRO A 48 1.61 12.12 -5.64
C PRO A 48 3.09 12.54 -5.78
N GLY A 49 3.46 13.69 -5.23
CA GLY A 49 4.81 14.26 -5.31
C GLY A 49 5.14 14.96 -6.63
N VAL A 50 4.27 14.88 -7.64
CA VAL A 50 4.42 15.64 -8.90
C VAL A 50 3.85 17.05 -8.73
N ARG A 51 4.62 18.05 -9.17
CA ARG A 51 4.17 19.45 -9.21
C ARG A 51 3.32 19.68 -10.44
N TYR A 52 2.06 20.03 -10.23
CA TYR A 52 1.10 20.35 -11.28
C TYR A 52 0.96 21.86 -11.44
N GLU A 53 0.86 22.31 -12.68
CA GLU A 53 0.56 23.69 -13.02
C GLU A 53 -0.92 23.81 -13.42
N VAL A 54 -1.67 24.63 -12.69
CA VAL A 54 -3.07 24.92 -12.98
C VAL A 54 -3.18 26.28 -13.64
N ARG A 55 -3.97 26.32 -14.71
CA ARG A 55 -4.30 27.52 -15.45
C ARG A 55 -5.81 27.60 -15.62
N LYS A 56 -6.35 28.82 -15.59
CA LYS A 56 -7.75 29.05 -15.98
C LYS A 56 -7.92 28.65 -17.44
N ALA A 57 -8.97 27.88 -17.75
CA ALA A 57 -9.28 27.51 -19.12
C ALA A 57 -9.50 28.78 -19.96
N LEU A 58 -8.90 28.81 -21.16
CA LEU A 58 -9.12 29.89 -22.12
C LEU A 58 -10.44 29.65 -22.86
N ALA A 59 -11.17 30.74 -23.13
CA ALA A 59 -12.32 30.67 -24.03
C ALA A 59 -11.87 30.32 -25.45
N ALA A 60 -12.75 29.70 -26.22
CA ALA A 60 -12.48 29.34 -27.62
C ALA A 60 -12.08 30.60 -28.43
N GLY A 61 -11.01 30.49 -29.22
CA GLY A 61 -10.50 31.58 -30.05
C GLY A 61 -9.55 32.56 -29.34
N VAL A 62 -9.34 32.45 -28.03
CA VAL A 62 -8.34 33.26 -27.32
C VAL A 62 -6.94 32.66 -27.53
N PRO A 63 -5.97 33.41 -28.09
CA PRO A 63 -4.62 32.91 -28.29
C PRO A 63 -3.94 32.63 -26.94
N PHE A 64 -3.27 31.49 -26.86
CA PHE A 64 -2.58 31.07 -25.65
C PHE A 64 -1.30 31.88 -25.43
N ARG A 65 -1.28 32.70 -24.37
CA ARG A 65 -0.15 33.56 -23.98
C ARG A 65 0.37 33.19 -22.60
N PRO A 66 1.24 32.18 -22.48
CA PRO A 66 1.63 31.61 -21.18
C PRO A 66 2.39 32.59 -20.27
N LYS A 67 3.05 33.61 -20.84
CA LYS A 67 3.76 34.65 -20.06
C LYS A 67 2.81 35.60 -19.33
N GLU A 68 1.60 35.79 -19.85
CA GLU A 68 0.60 36.75 -19.33
C GLU A 68 -0.42 36.09 -18.40
N MET A 69 -0.44 34.75 -18.33
CA MET A 69 -1.37 33.99 -17.50
C MET A 69 -0.85 33.80 -16.07
N LYS A 70 -1.74 33.96 -15.09
CA LYS A 70 -1.48 33.55 -13.71
C LYS A 70 -1.31 32.04 -13.65
N ARG A 71 -0.23 31.59 -13.00
CA ARG A 71 0.13 30.17 -12.86
C ARG A 71 0.01 29.81 -11.39
N TYR A 72 -0.81 28.80 -11.11
CA TYR A 72 -0.90 28.23 -9.78
C TYR A 72 -0.19 26.89 -9.80
N TYR A 73 0.56 26.60 -8.75
CA TYR A 73 1.22 25.32 -8.59
C TYR A 73 0.64 24.62 -7.37
N PHE A 74 0.33 23.36 -7.51
CA PHE A 74 0.06 22.50 -6.36
C PHE A 74 0.86 21.21 -6.49
N VAL A 75 1.21 20.65 -5.35
CA VAL A 75 1.80 19.32 -5.24
C VAL A 75 0.79 18.48 -4.48
N MET A 76 0.38 17.35 -5.05
CA MET A 76 -0.41 16.39 -4.30
C MET A 76 0.54 15.69 -3.34
N GLU A 77 0.49 16.03 -2.05
CA GLU A 77 1.28 15.31 -1.05
C GLU A 77 0.86 13.84 -1.01
N GLN A 78 1.82 12.93 -0.83
CA GLN A 78 1.46 11.54 -0.57
C GLN A 78 0.63 11.48 0.71
N PRO A 79 -0.46 10.70 0.75
CA PRO A 79 -1.12 10.35 2.01
C PRO A 79 -0.08 9.80 2.99
N ARG A 80 0.27 10.60 3.99
CA ARG A 80 1.12 10.09 5.06
C ARG A 80 0.27 9.08 5.84
N PRO A 81 0.77 7.87 6.13
CA PRO A 81 0.06 6.88 6.93
C PRO A 81 -0.60 7.38 8.24
N PRO A 82 -0.11 8.44 8.93
CA PRO A 82 -0.88 9.07 10.00
C PRO A 82 -2.31 9.49 9.63
N LEU A 83 -2.66 9.76 8.37
CA LEU A 83 -4.04 10.05 7.96
C LEU A 83 -4.98 8.85 8.20
N LEU A 84 -4.50 7.62 7.98
CA LEU A 84 -5.30 6.42 8.24
C LEU A 84 -5.50 6.18 9.74
N ALA A 85 -4.42 6.30 10.53
CA ALA A 85 -4.50 6.17 11.99
C ALA A 85 -5.35 7.29 12.62
N ALA A 86 -5.28 8.51 12.08
CA ALA A 86 -6.09 9.65 12.53
C ALA A 86 -7.59 9.50 12.27
N THR A 87 -7.99 8.62 11.33
CA THR A 87 -9.40 8.32 11.07
C THR A 87 -9.97 7.33 12.09
N GLN A 88 -9.11 6.57 12.78
CA GLN A 88 -9.53 5.50 13.68
C GLN A 88 -9.63 6.04 15.13
N LYS A 89 -10.87 6.12 15.64
CA LYS A 89 -11.15 6.69 16.97
C LYS A 89 -10.69 5.73 18.10
N PRO A 90 -9.84 6.19 19.04
CA PRO A 90 -9.61 5.48 20.30
C PRO A 90 -10.91 5.29 21.10
N GLY A 91 -10.99 4.24 21.91
CA GLY A 91 -12.20 3.86 22.63
C GLY A 91 -13.30 3.31 21.72
N SER A 92 -12.92 2.78 20.55
CA SER A 92 -13.84 2.03 19.70
C SER A 92 -14.04 0.63 20.28
N TYR A 93 -15.30 0.23 20.42
CA TYR A 93 -15.69 -1.13 20.79
C TYR A 93 -16.00 -1.93 19.53
N MET A 94 -15.49 -3.14 19.45
CA MET A 94 -15.76 -4.04 18.32
C MET A 94 -15.75 -5.51 18.75
N ASN A 95 -16.60 -6.31 18.11
CA ASN A 95 -16.62 -7.75 18.28
C ASN A 95 -15.63 -8.39 17.30
N VAL A 96 -14.68 -9.17 17.82
CA VAL A 96 -13.55 -9.72 17.04
C VAL A 96 -13.40 -11.21 17.30
N ARG A 97 -13.17 -11.97 16.21
CA ARG A 97 -12.76 -13.37 16.32
C ARG A 97 -11.34 -13.44 16.87
N THR A 98 -11.16 -14.19 17.94
CA THR A 98 -9.86 -14.44 18.55
C THR A 98 -9.53 -15.92 18.53
N THR A 99 -8.25 -16.20 18.38
CA THR A 99 -7.62 -17.50 18.61
C THR A 99 -6.51 -17.32 19.64
N ALA A 100 -5.78 -18.38 19.95
CA ALA A 100 -4.56 -18.29 20.72
C ALA A 100 -3.46 -19.10 20.04
N TYR A 101 -2.22 -18.65 20.24
CA TYR A 101 -1.02 -19.34 19.80
C TYR A 101 -0.01 -19.46 20.93
N CYS A 102 0.91 -20.40 20.77
CA CYS A 102 2.00 -20.64 21.69
C CYS A 102 3.31 -20.85 20.93
N HIS A 103 4.41 -20.35 21.49
CA HIS A 103 5.75 -20.55 20.95
C HIS A 103 6.23 -22.01 20.94
N ASP A 104 5.54 -22.91 21.67
CA ASP A 104 5.78 -24.35 21.67
C ASP A 104 5.15 -25.06 20.47
N GLU A 105 4.36 -24.37 19.64
CA GLU A 105 3.79 -24.92 18.42
C GLU A 105 4.88 -25.18 17.36
N ALA A 106 4.72 -26.27 16.60
CA ALA A 106 5.74 -26.75 15.67
C ALA A 106 6.14 -25.72 14.60
N ASP A 107 5.19 -24.88 14.18
CA ASP A 107 5.41 -23.81 13.19
C ASP A 107 6.10 -22.56 13.79
N HIS A 108 6.13 -22.44 15.12
CA HIS A 108 6.77 -21.35 15.86
C HIS A 108 8.19 -21.67 16.36
N LEU A 109 8.58 -22.95 16.41
CA LEU A 109 9.90 -23.37 16.90
C LEU A 109 11.08 -22.65 16.20
N ALA A 110 10.95 -22.34 14.91
CA ALA A 110 11.98 -21.66 14.13
C ALA A 110 12.20 -20.18 14.56
N TYR A 111 11.19 -19.57 15.17
CA TYR A 111 11.21 -18.16 15.59
C TYR A 111 11.51 -18.00 17.09
N GLY A 112 11.32 -19.08 17.87
CA GLY A 112 11.50 -19.09 19.31
C GLY A 112 10.52 -18.14 20.01
N MET A 113 10.92 -17.62 21.17
CA MET A 113 10.07 -16.71 21.97
C MET A 113 10.13 -15.25 21.48
N LYS A 114 10.12 -15.02 20.16
CA LYS A 114 10.23 -13.68 19.58
C LYS A 114 9.04 -13.34 18.68
N THR A 115 8.60 -12.10 18.78
CA THR A 115 7.58 -11.50 17.91
C THR A 115 8.15 -11.19 16.52
N ALA A 116 7.29 -10.82 15.57
CA ALA A 116 7.72 -10.23 14.30
C ALA A 116 8.56 -8.95 14.45
N LEU A 117 8.54 -8.26 15.59
CA LEU A 117 9.45 -7.15 15.91
C LEU A 117 10.85 -7.60 16.34
N GLY A 118 11.04 -8.90 16.62
CA GLY A 118 12.27 -9.47 17.15
C GLY A 118 12.43 -9.29 18.67
N THR A 119 11.39 -8.79 19.35
CA THR A 119 11.33 -8.64 20.81
C THR A 119 10.80 -9.91 21.47
N PRO A 120 11.10 -10.16 22.74
CA PRO A 120 10.51 -11.29 23.47
C PRO A 120 8.98 -11.21 23.51
N LEU A 121 8.32 -12.36 23.38
CA LEU A 121 6.87 -12.49 23.58
C LEU A 121 6.50 -12.12 25.03
N GLN A 122 5.44 -11.34 25.18
CA GLN A 122 5.03 -10.79 26.47
C GLN A 122 3.77 -11.48 26.99
N PHE A 123 3.78 -11.85 28.28
CA PHE A 123 2.61 -12.35 28.99
C PHE A 123 2.55 -11.82 30.42
N GLY A 124 2.21 -10.53 30.57
CA GLY A 124 2.01 -9.86 31.85
C GLY A 124 0.74 -9.02 31.85
N SER A 125 0.85 -7.79 32.36
CA SER A 125 -0.17 -6.75 32.19
C SER A 125 -0.24 -6.25 30.74
N ILE A 126 0.87 -6.34 30.01
CA ILE A 126 0.92 -6.24 28.54
C ILE A 126 1.15 -7.64 27.97
N ARG A 127 0.39 -8.00 26.94
CA ARG A 127 0.47 -9.30 26.27
C ARG A 127 0.62 -9.15 24.76
N SER A 128 1.49 -9.96 24.17
CA SER A 128 1.67 -9.99 22.72
C SER A 128 0.44 -10.54 22.02
N ALA A 129 0.17 -10.01 20.82
CA ALA A 129 -0.90 -10.44 19.96
C ALA A 129 -0.43 -10.41 18.50
N ALA A 130 -0.80 -11.44 17.75
CA ALA A 130 -0.58 -11.50 16.32
C ALA A 130 -1.85 -11.06 15.58
N ALA A 131 -1.69 -10.31 14.49
CA ALA A 131 -2.80 -9.91 13.65
C ALA A 131 -2.35 -9.60 12.23
N ASP A 132 -3.33 -9.43 11.33
CA ASP A 132 -3.10 -8.79 10.04
C ASP A 132 -2.79 -7.31 10.24
N TRP A 133 -1.54 -6.91 9.97
CA TRP A 133 -1.07 -5.53 10.13
C TRP A 133 -1.71 -4.53 9.17
N SER A 134 -2.33 -5.00 8.08
CA SER A 134 -3.16 -4.12 7.25
C SER A 134 -4.46 -3.74 7.94
N ARG A 135 -4.95 -4.54 8.90
CA ARG A 135 -6.17 -4.28 9.66
C ARG A 135 -5.87 -3.70 11.04
N TYR A 136 -4.98 -4.34 11.79
CA TYR A 136 -4.52 -3.91 13.11
C TYR A 136 -3.03 -3.61 13.00
N PRO A 137 -2.66 -2.37 12.65
CA PRO A 137 -1.25 -2.02 12.44
C PRO A 137 -0.43 -2.24 13.71
N VAL A 138 0.88 -2.43 13.52
CA VAL A 138 1.82 -2.73 14.60
C VAL A 138 1.80 -1.62 15.66
N GLY A 139 1.78 -2.02 16.94
CA GLY A 139 1.60 -1.15 18.09
C GLY A 139 0.14 -0.85 18.45
N THR A 140 -0.84 -1.45 17.75
CA THR A 140 -2.25 -1.35 18.18
C THR A 140 -2.40 -1.95 19.57
N ARG A 141 -3.03 -1.21 20.49
CA ARG A 141 -3.30 -1.65 21.85
C ARG A 141 -4.80 -1.75 22.10
N PHE A 142 -5.22 -2.84 22.70
CA PHE A 142 -6.63 -3.09 23.02
C PHE A 142 -6.78 -3.85 24.34
N ARG A 143 -7.99 -3.81 24.89
CA ARG A 143 -8.42 -4.65 26.02
C ARG A 143 -9.58 -5.52 25.59
N ILE A 144 -9.72 -6.67 26.24
CA ILE A 144 -10.91 -7.51 26.11
C ILE A 144 -11.85 -7.11 27.25
N ALA A 145 -13.15 -6.94 26.98
CA ALA A 145 -14.11 -6.41 27.96
C ALA A 145 -14.12 -7.18 29.29
N GLY A 146 -13.89 -8.50 29.27
CA GLY A 146 -13.79 -9.35 30.47
C GLY A 146 -12.40 -9.41 31.13
N GLN A 147 -11.42 -8.64 30.65
CA GLN A 147 -10.04 -8.60 31.16
C GLN A 147 -9.52 -7.14 31.20
N PRO A 148 -10.11 -6.26 32.02
CA PRO A 148 -9.79 -4.83 32.01
C PRO A 148 -8.35 -4.50 32.42
N ASP A 149 -7.72 -5.35 33.23
CA ASP A 149 -6.35 -5.17 33.71
C ASP A 149 -5.28 -5.68 32.73
N VAL A 150 -5.70 -6.22 31.59
CA VAL A 150 -4.82 -6.79 30.57
C VAL A 150 -4.90 -5.97 29.30
N VAL A 151 -3.76 -5.41 28.89
CA VAL A 151 -3.60 -4.78 27.59
C VAL A 151 -2.93 -5.75 26.64
N TYR A 152 -3.48 -5.89 25.45
CA TYR A 152 -2.87 -6.61 24.35
C TYR A 152 -2.21 -5.61 23.41
N GLU A 153 -1.02 -5.91 22.94
CA GLU A 153 -0.29 -5.14 21.94
C GLU A 153 -0.07 -5.98 20.70
N VAL A 154 -0.44 -5.44 19.54
CA VAL A 154 -0.17 -6.07 18.24
C VAL A 154 1.29 -5.84 17.88
N ASP A 155 2.12 -6.83 18.17
CA ASP A 155 3.56 -6.85 17.91
C ASP A 155 3.98 -7.99 16.97
N ASP A 156 3.04 -8.85 16.58
CA ASP A 156 3.29 -10.03 15.77
C ASP A 156 2.29 -10.16 14.59
N TYR A 157 2.59 -11.06 13.65
CA TYR A 157 1.68 -11.41 12.55
C TYR A 157 1.89 -12.87 12.09
N GLY A 158 0.87 -13.45 11.47
CA GLY A 158 0.91 -14.82 10.95
C GLY A 158 0.15 -14.97 9.64
N SER A 159 0.60 -15.88 8.78
CA SER A 159 0.00 -16.12 7.46
C SER A 159 -1.49 -16.50 7.53
N ALA A 160 -1.89 -17.26 8.55
CA ALA A 160 -3.27 -17.69 8.79
C ALA A 160 -4.22 -16.55 9.19
N LEU A 161 -3.68 -15.39 9.57
CA LEU A 161 -4.47 -14.25 10.07
C LEU A 161 -4.83 -13.26 8.97
N VAL A 162 -4.01 -13.18 7.91
CA VAL A 162 -4.15 -12.19 6.83
C VAL A 162 -5.50 -12.34 6.11
N GLY A 163 -6.25 -11.24 6.02
CA GLY A 163 -7.58 -11.18 5.40
C GLY A 163 -8.74 -11.71 6.25
N THR A 164 -8.48 -12.34 7.40
CA THR A 164 -9.53 -12.99 8.20
C THR A 164 -10.23 -12.07 9.20
N GLY A 165 -9.56 -10.98 9.60
CA GLY A 165 -10.02 -10.14 10.71
C GLY A 165 -9.80 -10.70 12.11
N THR A 166 -9.05 -11.80 12.22
CA THR A 166 -8.78 -12.51 13.48
C THR A 166 -7.60 -11.89 14.21
N ILE A 167 -7.65 -11.89 15.54
CA ILE A 167 -6.50 -11.59 16.40
C ILE A 167 -6.10 -12.86 17.15
N ASP A 168 -4.83 -13.20 17.10
CA ASP A 168 -4.27 -14.36 17.79
C ASP A 168 -3.57 -13.94 19.07
N LEU A 169 -3.97 -14.49 20.21
CA LEU A 169 -3.46 -14.05 21.51
C LEU A 169 -2.34 -14.97 22.00
N TYR A 170 -1.18 -14.39 22.33
CA TYR A 170 -0.07 -15.20 22.83
C TYR A 170 -0.41 -15.86 24.18
N LYS A 171 -0.03 -17.14 24.30
CA LYS A 171 -0.11 -17.93 25.53
C LYS A 171 1.23 -18.59 25.86
N PRO A 172 1.64 -18.63 27.14
CA PRO A 172 2.94 -19.20 27.52
C PRO A 172 3.04 -20.72 27.36
N ASN A 173 1.93 -21.44 27.25
CA ASN A 173 1.92 -22.89 27.09
C ASN A 173 0.62 -23.36 26.38
N GLN A 174 0.64 -24.61 25.90
CA GLN A 174 -0.46 -25.23 25.16
C GLN A 174 -1.75 -25.32 25.99
N ASN A 175 -1.68 -25.64 27.29
CA ASN A 175 -2.90 -25.71 28.12
C ASN A 175 -3.64 -24.37 28.15
N MET A 176 -2.92 -23.25 28.31
CA MET A 176 -3.52 -21.91 28.30
C MET A 176 -4.02 -21.47 26.91
N MET A 177 -3.42 -22.02 25.85
CA MET A 177 -3.86 -21.87 24.47
C MET A 177 -5.18 -22.61 24.26
N ASP A 178 -5.27 -23.87 24.68
CA ASP A 178 -6.46 -24.71 24.57
C ASP A 178 -7.61 -24.17 25.43
N ASP A 179 -7.32 -23.74 26.66
CA ASP A 179 -8.29 -23.09 27.56
C ASP A 179 -8.89 -21.82 26.93
N TRP A 180 -8.13 -21.15 26.06
CA TRP A 180 -8.64 -20.04 25.27
C TRP A 180 -9.38 -20.49 24.02
N GLY A 181 -8.80 -21.34 23.18
CA GLY A 181 -9.44 -21.81 21.94
C GLY A 181 -9.93 -20.67 21.03
N VAL A 182 -10.88 -20.99 20.14
CA VAL A 182 -11.48 -20.03 19.22
C VAL A 182 -12.73 -19.41 19.84
N ARG A 183 -12.82 -18.07 19.88
CA ARG A 183 -14.01 -17.38 20.39
C ARG A 183 -14.14 -15.97 19.84
N HIS A 184 -15.34 -15.42 19.87
CA HIS A 184 -15.57 -14.00 19.59
C HIS A 184 -15.61 -13.23 20.91
N VAL A 185 -14.90 -12.11 20.97
CA VAL A 185 -14.84 -11.26 22.15
C VAL A 185 -15.05 -9.81 21.76
N ASP A 186 -15.62 -9.05 22.70
CA ASP A 186 -15.66 -7.60 22.57
C ASP A 186 -14.33 -7.01 23.05
N ILE A 187 -13.72 -6.21 22.17
CA ILE A 187 -12.50 -5.48 22.46
C ILE A 187 -12.77 -3.98 22.51
N GLU A 188 -12.02 -3.29 23.37
CA GLU A 188 -11.87 -1.84 23.36
C GLU A 188 -10.49 -1.49 22.80
N VAL A 189 -10.45 -0.80 21.67
CA VAL A 189 -9.18 -0.33 21.10
C VAL A 189 -8.75 0.93 21.82
N LEU A 190 -7.69 0.82 22.62
CA LEU A 190 -7.10 1.92 23.38
C LEU A 190 -6.31 2.87 22.48
N HIS A 191 -5.57 2.30 21.54
CA HIS A 191 -4.72 3.05 20.62
C HIS A 191 -4.51 2.26 19.33
N TRP A 192 -4.67 2.91 18.19
CA TRP A 192 -4.34 2.32 16.90
C TRP A 192 -2.85 2.43 16.63
N GLY A 193 -2.26 1.35 16.12
CA GLY A 193 -0.86 1.30 15.72
C GLY A 193 -0.55 2.14 14.48
N SER A 194 0.64 1.94 13.92
CA SER A 194 1.12 2.75 12.79
C SER A 194 1.27 1.93 11.50
N TYR A 195 0.46 2.25 10.50
CA TYR A 195 0.62 1.69 9.14
C TYR A 195 1.97 2.02 8.51
N ALA A 196 2.53 3.21 8.78
CA ALA A 196 3.88 3.57 8.33
C ALA A 196 4.91 2.60 8.91
N ARG A 197 4.81 2.34 10.21
CA ARG A 197 5.74 1.46 10.91
C ARG A 197 5.59 0.02 10.44
N SER A 198 4.35 -0.45 10.26
CA SER A 198 4.06 -1.77 9.68
C SER A 198 4.73 -1.92 8.31
N MET A 199 4.55 -0.96 7.40
CA MET A 199 5.17 -0.96 6.07
C MET A 199 6.70 -0.95 6.14
N GLU A 200 7.28 -0.13 7.02
CA GLU A 200 8.73 -0.05 7.21
C GLU A 200 9.33 -1.40 7.63
N ILE A 201 8.68 -2.10 8.56
CA ILE A 201 9.13 -3.42 9.03
C ILE A 201 8.93 -4.49 7.95
N MET A 202 7.81 -4.44 7.23
CA MET A 202 7.45 -5.45 6.24
C MET A 202 8.17 -5.29 4.90
N ARG A 203 8.76 -4.11 4.61
CA ARG A 203 9.38 -3.79 3.31
C ARG A 203 10.41 -4.85 2.86
N ASP A 204 11.19 -5.38 3.80
CA ASP A 204 12.27 -6.34 3.53
C ASP A 204 11.77 -7.80 3.60
N ARG A 205 10.47 -8.01 3.82
CA ARG A 205 9.82 -9.32 4.06
C ARG A 205 8.80 -9.70 2.99
N ILE A 206 8.60 -8.86 1.98
CA ILE A 206 7.62 -9.02 0.88
C ILE A 206 7.83 -10.26 -0.01
N ARG A 207 8.95 -10.98 0.17
CA ARG A 207 9.14 -12.29 -0.47
C ARG A 207 8.05 -13.29 -0.04
N TRP A 208 7.50 -13.13 1.17
CA TRP A 208 6.42 -13.96 1.67
C TRP A 208 5.06 -13.46 1.17
N PRO A 209 4.23 -14.33 0.54
CA PRO A 209 2.97 -13.90 -0.06
C PRO A 209 2.01 -13.18 0.90
N HIS A 210 1.89 -13.66 2.14
CA HIS A 210 1.04 -13.06 3.15
C HIS A 210 1.52 -11.66 3.58
N VAL A 211 2.83 -11.44 3.65
CA VAL A 211 3.39 -10.10 3.92
C VAL A 211 3.13 -9.16 2.76
N ARG A 212 3.31 -9.64 1.52
CA ARG A 212 3.02 -8.85 0.31
C ARG A 212 1.57 -8.39 0.27
N HIS A 213 0.64 -9.30 0.57
CA HIS A 213 -0.80 -8.98 0.68
C HIS A 213 -1.06 -7.87 1.70
N MET A 214 -0.50 -7.96 2.91
CA MET A 214 -0.67 -6.90 3.92
C MET A 214 -0.12 -5.55 3.44
N VAL A 215 1.02 -5.54 2.75
CA VAL A 215 1.62 -4.32 2.17
C VAL A 215 0.72 -3.72 1.09
N GLU A 216 0.20 -4.55 0.18
CA GLU A 216 -0.72 -4.14 -0.89
C GLU A 216 -2.03 -3.57 -0.30
N ASP A 217 -2.59 -4.20 0.72
CA ASP A 217 -3.80 -3.72 1.40
C ASP A 217 -3.59 -2.37 2.10
N ILE A 218 -2.44 -2.17 2.74
CA ILE A 218 -2.09 -0.86 3.34
C ILE A 218 -1.99 0.19 2.24
N GLN A 219 -1.28 -0.10 1.15
CA GLN A 219 -1.15 0.83 0.01
C GLN A 219 -2.52 1.18 -0.60
N ALA A 220 -3.40 0.21 -0.76
CA ALA A 220 -4.76 0.43 -1.25
C ALA A 220 -5.56 1.34 -0.31
N LYS A 221 -5.50 1.12 1.01
CA LYS A 221 -6.18 1.98 2.00
C LYS A 221 -5.65 3.41 1.97
N VAL A 222 -4.33 3.55 1.92
CA VAL A 222 -3.63 4.83 1.82
C VAL A 222 -4.08 5.58 0.55
N TYR A 223 -4.14 4.89 -0.59
CA TYR A 223 -4.64 5.46 -1.84
C TYR A 223 -6.10 5.90 -1.74
N GLN A 224 -6.99 5.06 -1.22
CA GLN A 224 -8.42 5.39 -1.07
C GLN A 224 -8.64 6.59 -0.13
N ALA A 225 -7.95 6.64 1.00
CA ALA A 225 -8.02 7.78 1.92
C ALA A 225 -7.57 9.09 1.26
N THR A 226 -6.57 9.03 0.36
CA THR A 226 -6.16 10.18 -0.46
C THR A 226 -7.26 10.63 -1.39
N LEU A 227 -7.85 9.68 -2.13
CA LEU A 227 -8.94 10.01 -3.05
C LEU A 227 -10.12 10.63 -2.30
N GLN A 228 -10.41 10.16 -1.10
CA GLN A 228 -11.47 10.71 -0.27
C GLN A 228 -11.16 12.11 0.27
N SER A 229 -9.91 12.38 0.69
CA SER A 229 -9.51 13.72 1.11
C SER A 229 -9.56 14.73 -0.04
N LEU A 230 -9.19 14.30 -1.25
CA LEU A 230 -9.28 15.12 -2.47
C LEU A 230 -10.72 15.41 -2.92
N LYS A 231 -11.67 14.50 -2.63
CA LYS A 231 -13.09 14.71 -2.92
C LYS A 231 -13.77 15.72 -1.98
N THR A 232 -13.22 15.91 -0.79
CA THR A 232 -13.75 16.89 0.17
C THR A 232 -13.31 18.28 -0.31
N PRO A 233 -14.24 19.23 -0.56
CA PRO A 233 -13.84 20.57 -1.00
C PRO A 233 -12.92 21.17 0.07
N MET A 234 -11.67 21.43 -0.29
CA MET A 234 -10.76 22.21 0.55
C MET A 234 -11.33 23.63 0.60
N THR A 235 -12.20 23.91 1.58
CA THR A 235 -12.59 25.28 1.90
C THR A 235 -11.37 25.97 2.48
N ALA A 236 -10.68 26.75 1.64
CA ALA A 236 -9.76 27.75 2.13
C ALA A 236 -10.61 28.80 2.88
N SER A 237 -10.52 28.79 4.21
CA SER A 237 -10.94 29.93 5.01
C SER A 237 -10.01 31.10 4.65
N LEU A 238 -10.57 32.14 4.02
CA LEU A 238 -9.91 33.44 3.91
C LEU A 238 -10.06 34.20 5.23
#